data_AF-A0A447XC06-F1
#
_entry.id   AF-A0A447XC06-F1
#
_cell.length_a   1.000
_cell.length_b   1.000
_cell.length_c   1.000
_cell.angle_alpha   90.00
_cell.angle_beta   90.00
_cell.angle_gamma   90.00
#
_symmetry.space_group_name_H-M   'P 1'
#
loop_
_entity.id
_entity.type
_entity.pdbx_description
1 polymer ?
#
loop_
_entity_poly.entity_id
_entity_poly.type
_entity_poly.pdbx_seq_one_letter_code
_entity_poly.pdbx_strand_id
1 'polypeptide(L)' 'MAVTKLVLVRHGESQWNKENRFTGWYDVDLSEKGVSEAKAAGKLLKEEGYRL' A
#
# COMPACT_ATOMS: atom_id res chain seq x y z
N MET A 1 -17.41 23.51 13.11
CA MET A 1 -16.00 23.08 12.90
C MET A 1 -15.97 22.23 11.65
N ALA A 2 -15.01 22.46 10.74
CA ALA A 2 -14.84 21.61 9.56
C ALA A 2 -14.14 20.30 9.95
N VAL A 3 -14.65 19.16 9.47
CA VAL A 3 -14.05 17.84 9.72
C VAL A 3 -13.15 17.50 8.54
N THR A 4 -11.90 17.16 8.83
CA THR A 4 -10.93 16.71 7.82
C THR A 4 -10.86 15.19 7.84
N LYS A 5 -10.86 14.56 6.66
CA LYS A 5 -10.63 13.12 6.51
C LYS A 5 -9.17 12.87 6.15
N LEU A 6 -8.52 11.98 6.89
CA LEU A 6 -7.17 11.49 6.61
C LEU A 6 -7.25 10.00 6.28
N VAL A 7 -6.57 9.60 5.21
CA VAL A 7 -6.48 8.21 4.79
C VAL A 7 -5.03 7.76 4.91
N LEU A 8 -4.79 6.64 5.60
CA LEU A 8 -3.46 6.04 5.76
C LEU A 8 -3.45 4.67 5.08
N VAL A 9 -2.42 4.39 4.29
CA VAL A 9 -2.27 3.14 3.55
C VAL A 9 -0.90 2.56 3.85
N ARG A 10 -0.86 1.27 4.20
CA ARG A 10 0.39 0.50 4.27
C ARG A 10 0.75 -0.02 2.88
N HIS A 11 2.03 -0.02 2.54
CA HIS A 11 2.50 -0.64 1.29
C HIS A 11 2.13 -2.14 1.24
N GLY A 12 2.08 -2.69 0.02
CA GLY A 12 1.81 -4.11 -0.20
C GLY A 12 2.98 -5.02 0.20
N GLU A 13 2.81 -6.32 0.03
CA GLU A 13 3.83 -7.33 0.30
C GLU A 13 5.17 -7.04 -0.42
N SER A 14 6.29 -7.06 0.31
CA SER A 14 7.64 -7.01 -0.28
C SER A 14 8.18 -8.39 -0.63
N GLN A 15 9.24 -8.46 -1.45
CA GLN A 15 9.95 -9.73 -1.72
C GLN A 15 10.40 -10.42 -0.43
N TRP A 16 10.88 -9.66 0.55
CA TRP A 16 11.33 -10.22 1.84
C TRP A 16 10.20 -10.58 2.78
N ASN A 17 9.01 -9.94 2.68
CA ASN A 17 7.83 -10.44 3.38
C ASN A 17 7.45 -11.83 2.88
N LYS A 18 7.48 -12.04 1.55
CA LYS A 18 7.23 -13.34 0.92
C LYS A 18 8.25 -14.40 1.36
N GLU A 19 9.51 -14.01 1.53
CA GLU A 19 10.59 -14.88 2.02
C GLU A 19 10.62 -15.04 3.56
N ASN A 20 9.69 -14.39 4.29
CA ASN A 20 9.66 -14.33 5.75
C ASN A 20 10.99 -13.84 6.37
N ARG A 21 11.60 -12.84 5.72
CA ARG A 21 12.85 -12.19 6.15
C ARG A 21 12.57 -10.81 6.72
N PHE A 22 13.33 -10.45 7.74
CA PHE A 22 13.26 -9.11 8.32
C PHE A 22 13.94 -8.09 7.40
N THR A 23 13.19 -7.08 6.94
CA THR A 23 13.69 -6.01 6.05
C THR A 23 14.44 -4.91 6.81
N GLY A 24 13.89 -4.45 7.93
CA GLY A 24 14.42 -3.28 8.62
C GLY A 24 14.40 -2.05 7.72
N TRP A 25 15.58 -1.46 7.50
CA TRP A 25 15.75 -0.20 6.77
C TRP A 25 16.24 -0.42 5.33
N TYR A 26 16.32 -1.66 4.88
CA TYR A 26 16.73 -1.99 3.53
C TYR A 26 15.61 -1.67 2.53
N ASP A 27 15.98 -1.12 1.38
CA ASP A 27 15.05 -0.78 0.31
C ASP A 27 14.74 -2.03 -0.55
N VAL A 28 13.70 -2.78 -0.16
CA VAL A 28 13.27 -4.02 -0.83
C VAL A 28 12.07 -3.73 -1.72
N ASP A 29 12.14 -4.21 -2.96
CA ASP A 29 11.03 -4.12 -3.91
C ASP A 29 9.75 -4.82 -3.42
N LEU A 30 8.61 -4.37 -3.96
CA LEU A 30 7.34 -5.08 -3.81
C LEU A 30 7.37 -6.43 -4.55
N SER A 31 6.62 -7.39 -4.02
CA SER A 31 6.26 -8.59 -4.76
C SER A 31 5.23 -8.27 -5.84
N GLU A 32 5.04 -9.16 -6.81
CA GLU A 32 3.96 -9.03 -7.81
C GLU A 32 2.58 -8.90 -7.13
N LYS A 33 2.41 -9.60 -6.01
CA LYS A 33 1.23 -9.48 -5.15
C LYS A 33 1.17 -8.10 -4.50
N GLY A 34 2.26 -7.59 -3.94
CA GLY A 34 2.31 -6.24 -3.37
C GLY A 34 1.98 -5.13 -4.37
N VAL A 35 2.44 -5.26 -5.61
CA VAL A 35 2.07 -4.34 -6.71
C VAL A 35 0.57 -4.42 -7.02
N SER A 36 0.01 -5.62 -7.02
CA SER A 36 -1.42 -5.84 -7.25
C SER A 36 -2.28 -5.27 -6.11
N GLU A 37 -1.85 -5.42 -4.86
CA GLU A 37 -2.48 -4.81 -3.67
C GLU A 37 -2.48 -3.28 -3.76
N ALA A 38 -1.35 -2.67 -4.16
CA ALA A 38 -1.27 -1.22 -4.34
C ALA A 38 -2.23 -0.71 -5.43
N LYS A 39 -2.36 -1.43 -6.55
CA LYS A 39 -3.32 -1.10 -7.61
C LYS A 39 -4.76 -1.24 -7.14
N ALA A 40 -5.07 -2.29 -6.37
CA ALA A 40 -6.40 -2.49 -5.80
C ALA A 40 -6.77 -1.38 -4.81
N ALA A 41 -5.85 -0.97 -3.95
CA ALA A 41 -6.04 0.16 -3.04
C ALA A 41 -6.31 1.47 -3.80
N GLY A 42 -5.55 1.75 -4.87
CA GLY A 42 -5.79 2.91 -5.72
C GLY A 42 -7.17 2.91 -6.40
N LYS A 43 -7.62 1.73 -6.87
CA LYS A 43 -8.96 1.55 -7.44
C LYS A 43 -10.05 1.83 -6.40
N LEU A 44 -9.92 1.28 -5.20
CA LEU A 44 -10.86 1.48 -4.10
C LEU A 44 -10.96 2.97 -3.71
N LEU A 45 -9.84 3.66 -3.57
CA LEU A 45 -9.84 5.09 -3.24
C LEU A 45 -10.57 5.92 -4.31
N LYS A 46 -10.36 5.59 -5.58
CA LYS A 46 -11.06 6.24 -6.68
C LYS A 46 -12.57 5.98 -6.65
N GLU A 47 -12.98 4.75 -6.35
CA GLU A 47 -14.40 4.35 -6.22
C GLU A 47 -15.09 5.06 -5.05
N GLU A 48 -14.37 5.29 -3.96
CA GLU A 48 -14.82 6.06 -2.79
C GLU A 48 -14.78 7.60 -3.01
N GLY A 49 -14.45 8.05 -4.23
CA GLY A 49 -14.45 9.46 -4.59
C GLY A 49 -13.21 10.25 -4.13
N TYR A 50 -12.17 9.57 -3.63
CA TYR A 50 -10.88 10.20 -3.40
C TYR A 50 -10.17 10.46 -4.73
N ARG A 51 -9.70 11.69 -4.92
CA ARG A 51 -8.84 12.05 -6.05
C ARG A 51 -7.40 11.80 -5.63
N LEU A 52 -6.75 10.87 -6.32
CA LEU A 52 -5.31 10.63 -6.25
C LEU A 52 -4.58 11.55 -7.23
#